data_AF-A0A0V1DSC8-F1
#
_entry.id   AF-A0A0V1DSC8-F1
#
_cell.length_a   1.000
_cell.length_b   1.000
_cell.length_c   1.000
_cell.angle_alpha   90.00
_cell.angle_beta   90.00
_cell.angle_gamma   90.00
#
_symmetry.space_group_name_H-M   'P 1'
#
loop_
_entity.id
_entity.type
_entity.pdbx_description
1 polymer ?
#
loop_
_entity_poly.entity_id
_entity_poly.type
_entity_poly.pdbx_seq_one_letter_code
_entity_poly.pdbx_strand_id
1 'polypeptide(L)' 'MQLAGSEISREADSAKWALVEGKNTVCLTTNDYTVGEKKIPGAAVCLENAGVYNAFSAAAVNVEACNK' A
#
# COMPACT_ATOMS: atom_id res chain seq x y z
N MET A 1 3.08 -16.57 -1.88
CA MET A 1 2.93 -15.64 -0.75
C MET A 1 1.61 -15.98 -0.08
N GLN A 2 1.62 -16.27 1.21
CA GLN A 2 0.39 -16.51 1.97
C GLN A 2 0.01 -15.19 2.64
N LEU A 3 -1.11 -14.60 2.21
CA LEU A 3 -1.64 -13.40 2.86
C LEU A 3 -2.19 -13.79 4.24
N ALA A 4 -2.14 -12.86 5.20
CA ALA A 4 -2.83 -13.07 6.47
C ALA A 4 -4.33 -13.26 6.19
N GLY A 5 -4.96 -14.27 6.78
CA GLY A 5 -6.39 -14.54 6.59
C GLY A 5 -7.33 -13.50 7.21
N SER A 6 -6.77 -12.44 7.79
CA SER A 6 -7.49 -11.28 8.31
C SER A 6 -7.47 -10.16 7.27
N GLU A 7 -8.64 -9.82 6.77
CA GLU A 7 -8.84 -8.65 5.91
C GLU A 7 -8.94 -7.39 6.79
N ILE A 8 -8.39 -6.29 6.30
CA ILE A 8 -8.55 -4.97 6.90
C ILE A 8 -9.05 -4.01 5.82
N SER A 9 -9.85 -3.02 6.22
CA SER A 9 -10.23 -1.97 5.28
C SER A 9 -9.01 -1.14 4.92
N ARG A 10 -9.04 -0.54 3.72
CA ARG A 10 -7.94 0.31 3.24
C ARG A 10 -7.69 1.49 4.17
N GLU A 11 -8.74 2.01 4.81
CA GLU A 11 -8.65 3.13 5.76
C GLU A 11 -8.06 2.71 7.11
N ALA A 12 -8.11 1.42 7.45
CA ALA A 12 -7.56 0.86 8.68
C ALA A 12 -6.13 0.32 8.52
N ASP A 13 -5.58 0.30 7.30
CA ASP A 13 -4.20 -0.11 7.04
C ASP A 13 -3.21 0.93 7.60
N SER A 14 -2.55 0.58 8.70
CA SER A 14 -1.57 1.43 9.37
C SER A 14 -0.24 1.50 8.62
N ALA A 15 0.07 0.55 7.75
CA ALA A 15 1.34 0.50 7.04
C ALA A 15 1.41 1.56 5.93
N LYS A 16 0.25 1.94 5.36
CA LYS A 16 0.07 3.00 4.36
C LYS A 16 1.14 2.98 3.27
N TRP A 17 0.91 2.26 2.18
CA TRP A 17 1.94 1.99 1.18
C TRP A 17 1.47 2.22 -0.25
N ALA A 18 2.42 2.51 -1.14
CA ALA A 18 2.19 2.71 -2.56
C ALA A 18 3.23 1.98 -3.40
N LEU A 19 2.80 1.47 -4.55
CA LEU A 19 3.68 0.95 -5.58
C LEU A 19 4.01 2.07 -6.56
N VAL A 20 5.24 2.12 -7.03
CA VAL A 20 5.60 2.95 -8.18
C VAL A 20 5.56 2.08 -9.42
N GLU A 21 4.53 2.21 -10.25
CA GLU A 21 4.38 1.41 -11.47
C GLU A 21 5.57 1.56 -12.41
N GLY A 22 5.97 0.44 -13.03
CA GLY A 22 7.14 0.38 -13.92
C GLY A 22 8.49 0.49 -13.21
N LYS A 23 8.49 0.58 -11.87
CA LYS A 23 9.69 0.55 -11.03
C LYS A 23 9.50 -0.53 -9.96
N ASN A 24 10.55 -1.25 -9.61
CA ASN A 24 10.48 -2.28 -8.57
C ASN A 24 10.45 -1.64 -7.16
N THR A 25 9.64 -0.59 -6.96
CA THR A 25 9.68 0.28 -5.79
C THR A 25 8.38 0.25 -5.01
N VAL A 26 8.50 0.04 -3.70
CA VAL A 26 7.42 0.18 -2.72
C VAL A 26 7.75 1.34 -1.80
N CYS A 27 6.78 2.20 -1.52
CA CYS A 27 6.94 3.32 -0.59
C CYS A 27 5.97 3.17 0.58
N LEU A 28 6.46 3.35 1.81
CA LEU A 28 5.66 3.48 3.02
C LEU A 28 5.47 4.96 3.32
N THR A 29 4.24 5.42 3.48
CA THR A 29 3.87 6.84 3.53
C THR A 29 3.27 7.21 4.88
N THR A 30 3.49 8.45 5.32
CA THR A 30 2.82 8.97 6.53
C THR A 30 1.34 9.31 6.27
N ASN A 31 0.98 9.49 5.01
CA ASN A 31 -0.30 10.04 4.59
C ASN A 31 -1.32 8.93 4.29
N ASP A 32 -2.60 9.24 4.51
CA ASP A 32 -3.71 8.35 4.17
C ASP A 32 -3.92 8.22 2.65
N TYR A 33 -4.72 7.23 2.26
CA TYR A 33 -5.07 6.99 0.85
C TYR A 33 -6.14 7.94 0.27
N THR A 34 -6.30 9.13 0.83
CA THR A 34 -7.36 10.08 0.44
C THR A 34 -6.82 11.22 -0.42
N VAL A 35 -7.68 11.83 -1.24
CA VAL A 35 -7.30 13.00 -2.05
C VAL A 35 -6.96 14.22 -1.18
N GLY A 36 -7.51 14.29 0.05
CA GLY A 36 -7.27 15.38 0.99
C GLY A 36 -5.81 15.48 1.42
N GLU A 37 -5.12 14.36 1.52
CA GLU A 37 -3.71 14.27 1.91
C GLU A 37 -2.75 14.97 0.96
N LYS A 38 -3.17 15.27 -0.29
CA LYS A 38 -2.38 16.10 -1.21
C LYS A 38 -2.14 17.53 -0.69
N LYS A 39 -2.91 17.96 0.30
CA LYS A 39 -2.86 19.32 0.87
C LYS A 39 -2.04 19.40 2.16
N ILE A 40 -1.56 18.27 2.69
CA ILE A 40 -0.81 18.18 3.95
C ILE A 40 0.58 17.63 3.64
N PRO A 41 1.67 18.22 4.19
CA PRO A 41 3.00 17.68 4.00
C PRO A 41 3.10 16.25 4.54
N GLY A 42 3.76 15.38 3.79
CA GLY A 42 3.99 13.99 4.14
C GLY A 42 5.41 13.56 3.87
N ALA A 43 5.77 12.40 4.38
CA ALA A 43 7.02 11.72 4.08
C ALA A 43 6.73 10.32 3.55
N ALA A 44 7.66 9.80 2.76
CA ALA A 44 7.66 8.41 2.36
C ALA A 44 9.06 7.82 2.43
N VAL A 45 9.15 6.57 2.86
CA VAL A 45 10.37 5.76 2.77
C VAL A 45 10.16 4.76 1.64
N CYS A 46 10.98 4.84 0.61
CA CYS A 46 10.88 3.99 -0.57
C CYS A 46 12.01 2.95 -0.62
N LEU A 47 11.64 1.71 -0.94
CA LEU A 47 12.54 0.59 -1.12
C LEU A 47 12.43 0.07 -2.56
N GLU A 48 13.57 -0.03 -3.24
CA GLU A 48 13.65 -0.68 -4.55
C GLU A 48 14.11 -2.13 -4.38
N ASN A 49 13.17 -3.06 -4.55
CA ASN A 49 13.42 -4.48 -4.46
C ASN A 49 12.31 -5.24 -5.19
N ALA A 50 12.66 -6.01 -6.22
CA ALA A 50 11.69 -6.74 -7.05
C ALA A 50 10.88 -7.78 -6.25
N GLY A 51 11.50 -8.47 -5.29
CA GLY A 51 10.81 -9.46 -4.46
C GLY A 51 9.75 -8.81 -3.57
N VAL A 52 10.10 -7.70 -2.91
CA VAL A 52 9.17 -6.94 -2.08
C VAL A 52 8.08 -6.30 -2.95
N TYR A 53 8.44 -5.69 -4.08
CA TYR A 53 7.48 -5.13 -5.02
C TYR A 53 6.45 -6.17 -5.48
N ASN A 54 6.88 -7.37 -5.87
CA ASN A 54 5.99 -8.44 -6.31
C ASN A 54 5.06 -8.92 -5.19
N ALA A 55 5.54 -8.97 -3.94
CA ALA A 55 4.71 -9.30 -2.78
C ALA A 55 3.59 -8.26 -2.60
N PHE A 56 3.92 -6.98 -2.59
CA PHE A 56 2.95 -5.90 -2.45
C PHE A 56 2.02 -5.78 -3.68
N SER A 57 2.53 -5.99 -4.89
CA SER A 57 1.71 -6.05 -6.12
C SER A 57 0.66 -7.16 -6.05
N ALA A 58 1.04 -8.34 -5.58
CA ALA A 58 0.09 -9.43 -5.36
C ALA A 58 -0.92 -9.11 -4.23
N ALA A 59 -0.58 -8.31 -3.23
CA ALA A 59 -1.56 -7.83 -2.25
C ALA A 59 -2.55 -6.82 -2.86
N ALA A 60 -2.06 -5.89 -3.70
CA ALA A 60 -2.88 -4.85 -4.32
C ALA A 60 -3.99 -5.38 -5.26
N VAL A 61 -3.77 -6.53 -5.90
CA VAL A 61 -4.78 -7.15 -6.79
C VAL A 61 -5.89 -7.89 -6.02
N ASN A 62 -5.70 -8.17 -4.74
CA ASN A 62 -6.66 -8.86 -3.88
C ASN A 62 -7.50 -7.88 -3.04
N VAL A 63 -7.65 -6.63 -3.50
CA VAL A 63 -8.52 -5.65 -2.83
C VAL A 63 -9.97 -5.92 -3.23
N GLU A 64 -10.76 -6.41 -2.29
CA GLU A 64 -12.19 -6.65 -2.44
C GLU A 64 -13.02 -5.56 -1.75
N ALA A 65 -14.31 -5.46 -2.07
CA ALA A 65 -15.20 -4.57 -1.36
C ALA A 65 -15.43 -5.12 0.06
N CYS A 66 -15.30 -4.26 1.08
CA CYS A 66 -15.60 -4.68 2.45
C CYS A 66 -17.06 -5.19 2.55
N ASN A 67 -17.22 -6.45 2.95
CA ASN A 67 -18.52 -6.99 3.33
C ASN A 67 -18.98 -6.25 4.60
N LYS A 68 -20.14 -5.60 4.53
CA LYS A 68 -20.75 -4.88 5.67
C LYS A 68 -21.41 -5.84 6.64
#